data_AF-A0AAD5JS39-F1
#
_entry.id   AF-A0AAD5JS39-F1
#
_cell.length_a   1.000
_cell.length_b   1.000
_cell.length_c   1.000
_cell.angle_alpha   90.00
_cell.angle_beta   90.00
_cell.angle_gamma   90.00
#
_symmetry.space_group_name_H-M   'P 1'
#
loop_
_entity.id
_entity.type
_entity.pdbx_description
1 polymer ?
#
loop_
_entity_poly.entity_id
_entity_poly.type
_entity_poly.pdbx_seq_one_letter_code
_entity_poly.pdbx_strand_id
1 'polypeptide(L)'
;LVESVLVSANAWVLITQVEVYISNHLHLDDCAFQRTGPCSATPTVHFIDKNHYKATWKELVIRWGNFEFLVLGGYCGERYSNKRKAFLGHSIPTSLFDFISSNDSNDNNIFDIVVPVTPVHFYQSTRYLRDFTKTSARRQWAFGSRRFIKNGFEATHALEID
;
A
#
# COMPACT_ATOMS: atom_id res chain seq x y z
N LEU A 1 8.75 5.07 3.13
CA LEU A 1 7.39 4.51 2.98
C LEU A 1 7.13 3.38 3.96
N VAL A 2 8.00 2.39 4.08
CA VAL A 2 7.93 1.43 5.21
C VAL A 2 8.02 2.20 6.53
N GLU A 3 7.13 1.87 7.46
CA GLU A 3 6.87 2.55 8.74
C GLU A 3 6.50 4.04 8.63
N SER A 4 6.06 4.49 7.45
CA SER A 4 5.40 5.80 7.31
C SER A 4 3.96 5.74 7.81
N VAL A 5 3.45 6.88 8.26
CA VAL A 5 2.07 7.03 8.72
C VAL A 5 1.34 7.96 7.76
N LEU A 6 0.24 7.47 7.20
CA LEU A 6 -0.73 8.30 6.50
C LEU A 6 -1.67 8.88 7.55
N VAL A 7 -1.86 10.20 7.56
CA VAL A 7 -2.72 10.87 8.54
C VAL A 7 -3.75 11.71 7.82
N SER A 8 -5.03 11.49 8.13
CA SER A 8 -6.12 12.37 7.72
C SER A 8 -6.72 13.11 8.92
N ALA A 9 -7.79 13.86 8.70
CA ALA A 9 -8.53 14.53 9.77
C ALA A 9 -8.99 13.55 10.86
N ASN A 10 -9.48 12.37 10.48
CA ASN A 10 -10.16 11.44 11.38
C ASN A 10 -9.55 10.03 11.42
N ALA A 11 -8.59 9.72 10.55
CA ALA A 11 -8.01 8.39 10.46
C ALA A 11 -6.50 8.42 10.30
N TRP A 12 -5.86 7.28 10.57
CA TRP A 12 -4.46 7.06 10.29
C TRP A 12 -4.21 5.65 9.76
N VAL A 13 -3.13 5.50 9.00
CA VAL A 13 -2.64 4.21 8.51
C VAL A 13 -1.13 4.15 8.72
N LEU A 14 -0.66 3.23 9.57
CA LEU A 14 0.74 2.84 9.67
C LEU A 14 1.05 1.79 8.62
N ILE A 15 2.00 2.09 7.74
CA ILE A 15 2.43 1.20 6.67
C ILE A 15 3.54 0.29 7.20
N THR A 16 3.37 -1.02 7.14
CA THR A 16 4.43 -1.97 7.53
C THR A 16 5.05 -2.65 6.32
N GLN A 17 4.31 -2.77 5.22
CA GLN A 17 4.76 -3.47 4.01
C GLN A 17 4.21 -2.80 2.75
N VAL A 18 5.08 -2.67 1.74
CA VAL A 18 4.75 -2.11 0.43
C VAL A 18 5.36 -2.92 -0.70
N GLU A 19 4.78 -2.78 -1.87
CA GLU A 19 5.30 -3.30 -3.12
C GLU A 19 5.36 -2.21 -4.18
N VAL A 20 6.42 -2.22 -5.00
CA VAL A 20 6.71 -1.18 -5.97
C VAL A 20 6.41 -1.64 -7.39
N TYR A 21 5.77 -0.74 -8.12
CA TYR A 21 5.40 -0.85 -9.52
C TYR A 21 5.81 0.41 -10.27
N ILE A 22 6.05 0.29 -11.57
CA ILE A 22 6.44 1.40 -12.44
C ILE A 22 5.32 1.65 -13.47
N SER A 23 4.67 2.80 -13.35
CA SER A 23 3.65 3.26 -14.31
C SER A 23 4.23 3.40 -15.72
N ASN A 24 3.40 3.12 -16.73
CA ASN A 24 3.72 3.26 -18.16
C ASN A 24 4.89 2.39 -18.66
N HIS A 25 5.28 1.35 -17.93
CA HIS A 25 6.35 0.45 -18.33
C HIS A 25 5.84 -0.98 -18.57
N LEU A 26 5.03 -1.16 -19.63
CA LEU A 26 4.26 -2.39 -19.90
C LEU A 26 5.08 -3.68 -19.93
N HIS A 27 6.37 -3.61 -20.30
CA HIS A 27 7.25 -4.79 -20.29
C HIS A 27 7.67 -5.24 -18.89
N LEU A 28 7.60 -4.35 -17.90
CA LEU A 28 7.92 -4.64 -16.51
C LEU A 28 6.63 -4.81 -15.70
N ASP A 29 5.73 -3.84 -15.81
CA ASP A 29 4.52 -3.72 -15.01
C ASP A 29 3.33 -3.31 -15.88
N ASP A 30 2.75 -4.29 -16.56
CA ASP A 30 1.50 -4.14 -17.31
C ASP A 30 0.26 -3.99 -16.40
N CYS A 31 0.37 -4.41 -15.14
CA CYS A 31 -0.67 -4.26 -14.12
C CYS A 31 -0.61 -2.92 -13.36
N ALA A 32 0.44 -2.12 -13.53
CA ALA A 32 0.55 -0.81 -12.90
C ALA A 32 -0.43 0.18 -13.54
N PHE A 33 -0.82 1.20 -12.77
CA PHE A 33 -1.62 2.30 -13.31
C PHE A 33 -0.95 2.96 -14.52
N GLN A 34 -1.68 3.03 -15.64
CA GLN A 34 -1.28 3.76 -16.84
C GLN A 34 -1.65 5.24 -16.68
N ARG A 35 -0.64 6.10 -16.66
CA ARG A 35 -0.80 7.53 -16.45
C ARG A 35 -0.85 8.26 -17.79
N THR A 36 -1.85 9.14 -17.96
CA THR A 36 -2.08 9.93 -19.17
C THR A 36 -1.62 11.40 -19.07
N GLY A 37 -0.94 11.78 -17.99
CA GLY A 37 -0.51 13.16 -17.71
C GLY A 37 0.89 13.31 -17.12
N PRO A 38 1.30 14.53 -16.72
CA PRO A 38 2.61 14.80 -16.12
C PRO A 38 2.76 14.14 -14.73
N CYS A 39 4.02 13.92 -14.31
CA CYS A 39 4.35 13.43 -12.96
C CYS A 39 3.97 14.46 -11.90
N SER A 40 3.25 14.04 -10.86
CA SER A 40 3.17 14.83 -9.63
C SER A 40 4.55 14.84 -8.95
N ALA A 41 5.01 16.03 -8.54
CA ALA A 41 6.22 16.19 -7.74
C ALA A 41 6.03 15.68 -6.31
N THR A 42 4.79 15.70 -5.80
CA THR A 42 4.43 15.25 -4.46
C THR A 42 3.76 13.88 -4.50
N PRO A 43 4.02 13.01 -3.49
CA PRO A 43 3.33 11.74 -3.38
C PRO A 43 1.85 11.96 -3.06
N THR A 44 0.98 11.14 -3.63
CA THR A 44 -0.49 11.21 -3.45
C THR A 44 -1.03 9.86 -3.04
N VAL A 45 -2.06 9.86 -2.19
CA VAL A 45 -2.68 8.64 -1.64
C VAL A 45 -3.98 8.36 -2.37
N HIS A 46 -4.13 7.13 -2.85
CA HIS A 46 -5.28 6.68 -3.64
C HIS A 46 -5.88 5.42 -3.01
N PHE A 47 -7.20 5.36 -2.99
CA PHE A 47 -7.92 4.11 -2.75
C PHE A 47 -8.48 3.61 -4.08
N ILE A 48 -8.07 2.40 -4.47
CA ILE A 48 -8.47 1.80 -5.74
C ILE A 48 -9.51 0.72 -5.46
N ASP A 49 -10.70 0.88 -6.01
CA ASP A 49 -11.71 -0.17 -6.00
C ASP A 49 -11.30 -1.31 -6.94
N LYS A 50 -11.34 -2.53 -6.42
CA LYS A 50 -11.08 -3.76 -7.15
C LYS A 50 -12.27 -4.68 -7.05
N ASN A 51 -12.53 -5.40 -8.14
CA ASN A 51 -13.55 -6.42 -8.22
C ASN A 51 -12.99 -7.66 -8.91
N HIS A 52 -13.40 -8.83 -8.41
CA HIS A 52 -13.14 -10.10 -9.08
C HIS A 52 -14.28 -11.04 -8.77
N TYR A 53 -15.04 -11.43 -9.80
CA TYR A 53 -16.32 -12.12 -9.66
C TYR A 53 -17.27 -11.38 -8.69
N LYS A 54 -17.64 -12.02 -7.57
CA LYS A 54 -18.54 -11.48 -6.55
C LYS A 54 -17.81 -10.79 -5.39
N ALA A 55 -16.48 -10.79 -5.39
CA ALA A 55 -15.68 -10.17 -4.34
C ALA A 55 -15.27 -8.75 -4.76
N THR A 56 -15.47 -7.79 -3.87
CA THR A 56 -14.96 -6.42 -4.00
C THR A 56 -14.05 -6.10 -2.83
N TRP A 57 -12.96 -5.39 -3.11
CA TRP A 57 -12.06 -4.87 -2.08
C TRP A 57 -11.50 -3.52 -2.52
N LYS A 58 -10.89 -2.80 -1.58
CA LYS A 58 -10.16 -1.57 -1.86
C LYS A 58 -8.69 -1.78 -1.56
N GLU A 59 -7.85 -1.29 -2.45
CA GLU A 59 -6.40 -1.26 -2.30
C GLU A 59 -5.96 0.15 -1.95
N LEU A 60 -4.95 0.27 -1.08
CA LEU A 60 -4.31 1.55 -0.77
C LEU A 60 -3.02 1.67 -1.55
N VAL A 61 -2.92 2.74 -2.31
CA VAL A 61 -1.81 2.97 -3.23
C VAL A 61 -1.26 4.37 -3.04
N ILE A 62 0.06 4.49 -2.96
CA ILE A 62 0.75 5.77 -2.95
C ILE A 62 1.41 5.95 -4.32
N ARG A 63 1.17 7.08 -4.97
CA ARG A 63 1.76 7.39 -6.29
C ARG A 63 2.73 8.54 -6.16
N TRP A 64 3.93 8.38 -6.70
CA TRP A 64 4.95 9.42 -6.73
C TRP A 64 5.78 9.34 -8.02
N GLY A 65 5.72 10.39 -8.85
CA GLY A 65 6.32 10.34 -10.17
C GLY A 65 5.77 9.17 -11.00
N ASN A 66 6.66 8.28 -11.45
CA ASN A 66 6.32 7.06 -12.20
C ASN A 66 6.20 5.82 -11.31
N PHE A 67 6.31 5.97 -9.99
CA PHE A 67 6.22 4.85 -9.07
C PHE A 67 4.82 4.75 -8.46
N GLU A 68 4.34 3.53 -8.40
CA GLU A 68 3.14 3.14 -7.69
C GLU A 68 3.54 2.19 -6.56
N PHE A 69 3.18 2.55 -5.33
CA PHE A 69 3.48 1.80 -4.11
C PHE A 69 2.18 1.21 -3.58
N LEU A 70 1.97 -0.09 -3.78
CA LEU A 70 0.85 -0.81 -3.21
C LEU A 70 1.14 -1.13 -1.75
N VAL A 71 0.26 -0.73 -0.84
CA VAL A 71 0.37 -1.07 0.58
C VAL A 71 -0.17 -2.48 0.81
N LEU A 72 0.68 -3.38 1.28
CA LEU A 72 0.37 -4.80 1.52
C LEU A 72 0.17 -5.14 2.99
N GLY A 73 0.50 -4.23 3.89
CA GLY A 73 0.41 -4.53 5.30
C GLY A 73 0.48 -3.27 6.13
N GLY A 74 -0.26 -3.29 7.24
CA GLY A 74 -0.28 -2.17 8.13
C GLY A 74 -1.28 -2.27 9.25
N TYR A 75 -1.38 -1.16 9.97
CA TYR A 75 -2.41 -0.91 10.96
C TYR A 75 -3.16 0.34 10.55
N CYS A 76 -4.45 0.36 10.77
CA CYS A 76 -5.26 1.56 10.57
C CYS A 76 -6.15 1.80 11.77
N GLY A 77 -6.52 3.05 12.01
CA GLY A 77 -7.35 3.41 13.13
C GLY A 77 -7.98 4.79 13.01
N GLU A 78 -8.88 5.06 13.93
CA GLU A 78 -9.48 6.38 14.14
C GLU A 78 -8.48 7.27 14.91
N ARG A 79 -8.38 8.56 14.55
CA ARG A 79 -7.34 9.46 15.07
C ARG A 79 -7.49 9.77 16.56
N TYR A 80 -8.71 9.91 17.05
CA TYR A 80 -9.02 10.34 18.42
C TYR A 80 -9.59 9.22 19.30
N SER A 81 -9.35 7.97 18.92
CA SER A 81 -9.99 6.79 19.51
C SER A 81 -9.02 5.62 19.53
N ASN A 82 -9.25 4.66 20.43
CA ASN A 82 -8.42 3.46 20.57
C ASN A 82 -8.79 2.37 19.55
N LYS A 83 -9.73 2.63 18.64
CA LYS A 83 -10.13 1.70 17.59
C LYS A 83 -9.02 1.56 16.56
N ARG A 84 -8.44 0.35 16.48
CA ARG A 84 -7.41 -0.01 15.52
C ARG A 84 -7.67 -1.38 14.92
N LYS A 85 -7.29 -1.58 13.66
CA LYS A 85 -7.29 -2.87 12.98
C LYS A 85 -5.99 -3.07 12.24
N ALA A 86 -5.50 -4.31 12.27
CA ALA A 86 -4.39 -4.73 11.45
C ALA A 86 -4.91 -5.26 10.12
N PHE A 87 -4.08 -5.22 9.09
CA PHE A 87 -4.36 -5.85 7.81
C PHE A 87 -3.06 -6.35 7.17
N LEU A 88 -3.20 -7.44 6.41
CA LEU A 88 -2.15 -8.08 5.63
C LEU A 88 -2.73 -8.47 4.27
N GLY A 89 -1.94 -8.35 3.22
CA GLY A 89 -2.36 -8.46 1.83
C GLY A 89 -2.83 -7.13 1.24
N HIS A 90 -3.30 -7.20 -0.01
CA HIS A 90 -3.70 -6.04 -0.80
C HIS A 90 -5.03 -5.39 -0.37
N SER A 91 -5.82 -6.04 0.50
CA SER A 91 -7.14 -5.57 0.89
C SER A 91 -7.10 -4.75 2.17
N ILE A 92 -7.58 -3.51 2.11
CA ILE A 92 -7.65 -2.59 3.25
C ILE A 92 -8.96 -2.81 4.01
N PRO A 93 -8.95 -2.77 5.37
CA PRO A 93 -10.16 -2.94 6.15
C PRO A 93 -11.24 -1.91 5.82
N THR A 94 -12.46 -2.37 5.56
CA THR A 94 -13.60 -1.48 5.24
C THR A 94 -13.88 -0.46 6.34
N SER A 95 -13.59 -0.80 7.60
CA SER A 95 -13.76 0.10 8.72
C SER A 95 -12.84 1.33 8.70
N LEU A 96 -11.77 1.33 7.90
CA LEU A 96 -11.01 2.56 7.67
C LEU A 96 -11.90 3.63 7.02
N PHE A 97 -12.78 3.22 6.11
CA PHE A 97 -13.69 4.14 5.43
C PHE A 97 -14.79 4.65 6.35
N ASP A 98 -15.18 3.90 7.39
CA ASP A 98 -16.08 4.43 8.43
C ASP A 98 -15.48 5.64 9.15
N PHE A 99 -14.14 5.68 9.29
CA PHE A 99 -13.43 6.79 9.93
C PHE A 99 -13.25 8.00 8.99
N ILE A 100 -13.06 7.73 7.69
CA ILE A 100 -12.84 8.77 6.67
C ILE A 100 -14.16 9.43 6.24
N SER A 101 -15.23 8.64 6.11
CA SER A 101 -16.50 9.06 5.47
C SER A 101 -17.35 10.01 6.32
N SER A 102 -16.90 10.40 7.52
CA SER A 102 -17.70 11.24 8.40
C SER A 102 -17.69 12.72 8.02
N ASN A 103 -16.75 13.23 7.19
CA ASN A 103 -16.74 14.65 6.78
C ASN A 103 -16.07 14.99 5.42
N ASP A 104 -15.28 14.10 4.80
CA ASP A 104 -14.46 14.47 3.62
C ASP A 104 -14.82 13.67 2.36
N SER A 105 -15.96 13.99 1.76
CA SER A 105 -16.29 13.54 0.41
C SER A 105 -15.73 14.52 -0.62
N ASN A 106 -14.49 14.31 -1.11
CA ASN A 106 -14.08 14.49 -2.52
C ASN A 106 -12.59 14.76 -2.79
N ASP A 107 -11.71 14.90 -1.79
CA ASP A 107 -10.31 15.25 -2.11
C ASP A 107 -9.39 14.03 -2.27
N ASN A 108 -8.73 13.92 -3.41
CA ASN A 108 -7.68 12.90 -3.69
C ASN A 108 -6.38 13.14 -2.89
N ASN A 109 -6.45 13.93 -1.81
CA ASN A 109 -5.36 14.33 -0.92
C ASN A 109 -5.80 14.38 0.56
N ILE A 110 -6.70 13.47 0.97
CA ILE A 110 -7.17 13.38 2.36
C ILE A 110 -6.05 13.04 3.37
N PHE A 111 -4.93 12.51 2.89
CA PHE A 111 -3.86 12.00 3.75
C PHE A 111 -2.53 12.75 3.56
N ASP A 112 -2.02 13.30 4.65
CA ASP A 112 -0.62 13.67 4.79
C ASP A 112 0.24 12.41 4.97
N ILE A 113 1.41 12.39 4.34
CA ILE A 113 2.37 11.28 4.47
C ILE A 113 3.48 11.69 5.44
N VAL A 114 3.43 11.17 6.66
CA VAL A 114 4.48 11.36 7.66
C VAL A 114 5.50 10.24 7.52
N VAL A 115 6.73 10.60 7.14
CA VAL A 115 7.82 9.65 6.96
C VAL A 115 8.77 9.65 8.17
N PRO A 116 9.38 8.50 8.53
CA PRO A 116 10.41 8.46 9.56
C PRO A 116 11.58 9.38 9.22
N VAL A 117 12.06 10.15 10.20
CA VAL A 117 13.24 11.02 10.05
C VAL A 117 14.50 10.19 9.82
N THR A 118 14.61 9.06 10.51
CA THR A 118 15.71 8.09 10.35
C THR A 118 15.28 6.96 9.43
N PRO A 119 16.13 6.53 8.48
CA PRO A 119 15.86 5.36 7.66
C PRO A 119 15.54 4.14 8.51
N VAL A 120 14.43 3.47 8.18
CA VAL A 120 13.98 2.27 8.88
C VAL A 120 14.61 1.04 8.23
N HIS A 121 15.00 0.07 9.04
CA HIS A 121 15.45 -1.22 8.53
C HIS A 121 14.28 -2.02 7.95
N PHE A 122 14.45 -2.51 6.73
CA PHE A 122 13.46 -3.33 6.03
C PHE A 122 14.10 -4.61 5.50
N TYR A 123 13.27 -5.63 5.29
CA TYR A 123 13.58 -6.75 4.42
C TYR A 123 13.08 -6.45 3.01
N GLN A 124 13.80 -6.98 2.04
CA GLN A 124 13.48 -6.86 0.63
C GLN A 124 13.23 -8.28 0.09
N SER A 125 12.10 -8.47 -0.57
CA SER A 125 11.66 -9.77 -1.08
C SER A 125 11.11 -9.65 -2.49
N THR A 126 10.85 -10.80 -3.13
CA THR A 126 10.18 -10.85 -4.43
C THR A 126 8.77 -10.29 -4.34
N ARG A 127 8.25 -9.92 -5.51
CA ARG A 127 6.91 -9.37 -5.62
C ARG A 127 5.83 -10.42 -5.45
N TYR A 128 4.71 -10.00 -4.86
CA TYR A 128 3.49 -10.76 -4.63
C TYR A 128 2.60 -10.80 -5.90
N LEU A 129 3.20 -10.77 -7.09
CA LEU A 129 2.47 -10.87 -8.35
C LEU A 129 1.77 -12.23 -8.44
N ARG A 130 0.52 -12.24 -8.91
CA ARG A 130 -0.20 -13.49 -9.19
C ARG A 130 0.35 -14.25 -10.41
N ASP A 131 1.04 -13.55 -11.31
CA ASP A 131 1.65 -14.14 -12.49
C ASP A 131 3.17 -14.29 -12.31
N PHE A 132 3.57 -15.47 -11.84
CA PHE A 132 4.97 -15.82 -11.58
C PHE A 132 5.76 -16.14 -12.84
N THR A 133 5.10 -16.23 -14.00
CA THR A 133 5.77 -16.51 -15.28
C THR A 133 6.51 -15.28 -15.82
N LYS A 134 6.10 -14.08 -15.39
CA LYS A 134 6.73 -12.83 -15.76
C LYS A 134 8.10 -12.70 -15.11
N THR A 135 9.11 -12.36 -15.91
CA THR A 135 10.47 -12.06 -15.43
C THR A 135 10.47 -10.97 -14.38
N SER A 136 9.51 -10.06 -14.45
CA SER A 136 9.34 -8.97 -13.49
C SER A 136 8.84 -9.45 -12.10
N ALA A 137 8.24 -10.64 -11.98
CA ALA A 137 7.85 -11.22 -10.69
C ALA A 137 9.05 -11.54 -9.79
N ARG A 138 10.21 -11.84 -10.40
CA ARG A 138 11.46 -12.13 -9.68
C ARG A 138 12.18 -10.88 -9.17
N ARG A 139 11.68 -9.68 -9.49
CA ARG A 139 12.26 -8.44 -8.99
C ARG A 139 12.02 -8.34 -7.49
N GLN A 140 13.07 -7.98 -6.76
CA GLN A 140 13.01 -7.78 -5.33
C GLN A 140 12.43 -6.40 -5.02
N TRP A 141 11.15 -6.17 -5.32
CA TRP A 141 10.49 -4.86 -5.19
C TRP A 141 9.36 -4.87 -4.17
N ALA A 142 9.31 -5.88 -3.31
CA ALA A 142 8.53 -5.86 -2.07
C ALA A 142 9.45 -5.50 -0.90
N PHE A 143 8.93 -4.66 0.00
CA PHE A 143 9.65 -4.14 1.15
C PHE A 143 8.77 -4.24 2.40
N GLY A 144 9.27 -4.89 3.44
CA GLY A 144 8.56 -5.01 4.72
C GLY A 144 9.43 -4.58 5.88
N SER A 145 8.82 -3.98 6.91
CA SER A 145 9.55 -3.55 8.09
C SER A 145 10.19 -4.75 8.79
N ARG A 146 11.50 -4.64 9.06
CA ARG A 146 12.25 -5.65 9.80
C ARG A 146 11.67 -5.89 11.19
N ARG A 147 11.17 -4.83 11.84
CA ARG A 147 10.58 -4.93 13.17
C ARG A 147 9.28 -5.73 13.13
N PHE A 148 8.39 -5.42 12.19
CA PHE A 148 7.09 -6.09 12.11
C PHE A 148 7.23 -7.55 11.63
N ILE A 149 8.05 -7.79 10.62
CA ILE A 149 8.35 -9.15 10.11
C ILE A 149 8.93 -10.05 11.20
N LYS A 150 9.91 -9.55 11.98
CA LYS A 150 10.48 -10.33 13.10
C LYS A 150 9.47 -10.71 14.18
N ASN A 151 8.34 -10.00 14.26
CA ASN A 151 7.25 -10.30 15.17
C ASN A 151 6.11 -11.08 14.49
N GLY A 152 6.36 -11.66 13.31
CA GLY A 152 5.39 -12.47 12.56
C GLY A 152 4.33 -11.66 11.81
N PHE A 153 4.53 -10.35 11.62
CA PHE A 153 3.58 -9.48 10.90
C PHE A 153 4.05 -9.22 9.47
N GLU A 154 3.72 -10.16 8.58
CA GLU A 154 4.09 -10.15 7.15
C GLU A 154 2.98 -10.78 6.30
N ALA A 155 2.76 -10.25 5.10
CA ALA A 155 1.87 -10.89 4.14
C ALA A 155 2.49 -12.20 3.63
N THR A 156 1.69 -13.27 3.57
CA THR A 156 2.12 -14.58 3.06
C THR A 156 2.53 -14.49 1.60
N HIS A 157 3.76 -14.89 1.29
CA HIS A 157 4.25 -14.90 -0.09
C HIS A 157 3.90 -16.22 -0.76
N ALA A 158 3.27 -16.17 -1.93
CA ALA A 158 2.78 -17.37 -2.62
C ALA A 158 3.90 -18.34 -3.05
N LEU A 159 5.14 -17.86 -3.20
CA LEU A 159 6.31 -18.70 -3.46
C LEU A 159 6.94 -19.30 -2.19
N GLU A 160 6.40 -19.01 -1.01
CA GLU A 160 6.90 -19.48 0.30
C GLU A 160 5.87 -20.35 1.03
N ILE A 161 4.80 -20.77 0.33
CA ILE A 161 3.82 -21.73 0.84
C ILE A 161 4.32 -23.12 0.44
N ASP A 162 4.93 -23.83 1.40
CA ASP A 162 5.22 -25.27 1.33
C ASP A 162 3.93 -26.12 1.51
#